data_AF-A0A2U0I7C1-F1
#
_entry.id   AF-A0A2U0I7C1-F1
#
_cell.length_a   1.000
_cell.length_b   1.000
_cell.length_c   1.000
_cell.angle_alpha   90.00
_cell.angle_beta   90.00
_cell.angle_gamma   90.00
#
_symmetry.space_group_name_H-M   'P 1'
#
loop_
_entity.id
_entity.type
_entity.pdbx_description
1 polymer ?
#
loop_
_entity_poly.entity_id
_entity_poly.type
_entity_poly.pdbx_seq_one_letter_code
_entity_poly.pdbx_strand_id
1 'polypeptide(L)' 'MELLLITVGLLLLAFAGIAIKIWGKKDGKFAGTCASQNPFLNKEGEACGFCGKSPDEFENCSEPSHK' A
#
# COMPACT_ATOMS: atom_id res chain seq x y z
N MET A 1 -10.50 7.10 -30.55
CA MET A 1 -10.09 8.20 -29.67
C MET A 1 -10.98 8.31 -28.44
N GLU A 2 -12.30 8.15 -28.59
CA GLU A 2 -13.28 8.07 -27.49
C GLU A 2 -12.85 7.18 -26.32
N LEU A 3 -12.48 5.92 -26.60
CA LEU A 3 -12.03 4.98 -25.57
C LEU A 3 -10.77 5.48 -24.84
N LEU A 4 -9.86 6.13 -25.54
CA LEU A 4 -8.61 6.63 -24.97
C LEU A 4 -8.92 7.74 -23.95
N LEU A 5 -9.83 8.65 -24.28
CA LEU A 5 -10.28 9.72 -23.37
C LEU A 5 -10.98 9.15 -22.12
N ILE A 6 -11.86 8.16 -22.29
CA ILE A 6 -12.54 7.51 -21.18
C ILE A 6 -11.54 6.78 -20.27
N THR A 7 -10.58 6.06 -20.86
CA THR A 7 -9.56 5.31 -20.11
C THR A 7 -8.67 6.25 -19.29
N VAL A 8 -8.23 7.36 -19.91
CA VAL A 8 -7.44 8.39 -19.21
C VAL A 8 -8.26 9.06 -18.11
N GLY A 9 -9.54 9.36 -18.35
CA GLY A 9 -10.42 9.92 -17.33
C GLY A 9 -10.59 9.01 -16.11
N LEU A 10 -10.79 7.70 -16.33
CA LEU A 10 -10.90 6.71 -15.25
C LEU A 10 -9.59 6.54 -14.47
N LEU A 11 -8.44 6.56 -15.16
CA LEU A 11 -7.12 6.54 -14.52
C LEU A 11 -6.92 7.76 -13.62
N LEU A 12 -7.20 8.96 -14.12
CA LEU A 12 -7.07 10.20 -13.35
C LEU A 12 -7.99 10.21 -12.12
N LEU A 13 -9.22 9.72 -12.26
CA LEU A 13 -10.16 9.57 -11.14
C LEU A 13 -9.60 8.66 -10.04
N ALA A 14 -9.01 7.52 -10.42
CA ALA A 14 -8.42 6.58 -9.47
C ALA A 14 -7.24 7.20 -8.71
N PHE A 15 -6.33 7.88 -9.42
CA PHE A 15 -5.20 8.57 -8.79
C PHE A 15 -5.65 9.72 -7.89
N ALA A 16 -6.68 10.48 -8.29
CA ALA A 16 -7.26 11.54 -7.47
C ALA A 16 -7.86 10.97 -6.16
N GLY A 17 -8.57 9.85 -6.23
CA GLY A 17 -9.11 9.17 -5.04
C GLY A 17 -8.03 8.70 -4.07
N ILE A 18 -6.91 8.18 -4.58
CA ILE A 18 -5.75 7.80 -3.76
C ILE A 18 -5.11 9.04 -3.12
N ALA A 19 -4.92 10.11 -3.89
CA ALA A 19 -4.33 11.35 -3.40
C ALA A 19 -5.14 11.97 -2.24
N ILE A 20 -6.47 12.01 -2.37
CA ILE A 20 -7.38 12.49 -1.32
C ILE A 20 -7.27 11.63 -0.07
N LYS A 21 -7.22 10.30 -0.23
CA LYS A 21 -7.08 9.36 0.89
C LYS A 21 -5.78 9.56 1.68
N ILE A 22 -4.68 9.91 1.01
CA ILE A 22 -3.40 10.22 1.65
C ILE A 22 -3.50 11.51 2.47
N TRP A 23 -4.09 12.56 1.88
CA TRP A 23 -4.29 13.85 2.54
C TRP A 23 -5.23 13.78 3.75
N GLY A 24 -6.26 12.92 3.70
CA GLY A 24 -7.21 12.73 4.79
C GLY A 24 -6.71 11.82 5.93
N LYS A 25 -5.53 11.19 5.80
CA LYS A 25 -5.02 10.27 6.81
C LYS A 25 -4.18 11.00 7.85
N LYS A 26 -4.67 11.06 9.09
CA LYS A 26 -3.89 11.58 10.23
C LYS A 26 -2.64 10.69 10.40
N ASP A 27 -1.48 11.33 10.48
CA ASP A 27 -0.12 10.74 10.52
C ASP A 27 0.45 10.18 9.20
N GLY A 28 -0.26 10.27 8.07
CA GLY A 28 0.29 9.96 6.72
C GLY A 28 0.78 8.52 6.49
N LYS A 29 0.74 7.65 7.51
CA LYS A 29 1.24 6.27 7.46
C LYS A 29 0.34 5.43 6.59
N PHE A 30 0.84 4.84 5.51
CA PHE A 30 0.14 3.76 4.84
C PHE A 30 0.18 2.52 5.74
N ALA A 31 -0.97 2.06 6.21
CA ALA A 31 -1.05 0.79 6.93
C ALA A 31 -0.88 -0.31 5.87
N GLY A 32 0.35 -0.77 5.69
CA GLY A 32 0.75 -1.94 4.92
C GLY A 32 0.29 -1.99 3.45
N THR A 33 1.11 -1.52 2.51
CA THR A 33 0.98 -1.89 1.09
C THR A 33 1.61 -3.25 0.79
N CYS A 34 2.29 -3.87 1.76
CA CYS A 34 2.76 -5.24 1.66
C CYS A 34 1.55 -6.18 1.79
N ALA A 35 1.32 -7.03 0.79
CA ALA A 35 0.22 -8.00 0.81
C ALA A 35 0.25 -8.90 2.06
N SER A 36 1.46 -9.21 2.57
CA SER A 36 1.64 -9.99 3.80
C SER A 36 1.29 -9.24 5.09
N GLN A 37 1.19 -7.91 5.06
CA GLN A 37 0.73 -7.08 6.18
C GLN A 37 -0.62 -6.41 5.89
N ASN A 38 -1.32 -6.86 4.85
CA ASN A 38 -2.67 -6.38 4.57
C ASN A 38 -3.62 -6.96 5.62
N PRO A 39 -4.31 -6.14 6.44
CA PRO A 39 -5.22 -6.63 7.49
C PRO A 39 -6.36 -7.51 6.98
N PHE A 40 -6.67 -7.43 5.68
CA PHE A 40 -7.65 -8.31 5.05
C PHE A 40 -7.12 -9.74 4.80
N LEU A 41 -5.82 -9.89 4.59
CA LEU A 41 -5.15 -11.16 4.28
C LEU A 41 -4.40 -11.73 5.49
N ASN A 42 -3.72 -10.88 6.25
CA ASN A 42 -3.03 -11.23 7.50
C ASN A 42 -3.89 -10.79 8.70
N LYS A 43 -4.88 -11.63 9.03
CA LYS A 43 -5.83 -11.37 10.11
C LYS A 43 -5.31 -11.77 11.49
N GLU A 44 -4.31 -12.64 11.50
CA GLU A 44 -3.71 -13.20 12.72
C GLU A 44 -2.48 -12.40 13.17
N GLY A 45 -2.10 -11.37 12.40
CA GLY A 45 -0.97 -10.49 12.73
C GLY A 45 0.37 -11.20 12.62
N GLU A 46 0.46 -12.21 11.76
CA GLU A 46 1.66 -13.01 11.57
C GLU A 46 2.82 -12.14 11.07
N ALA A 47 4.03 -12.54 11.46
CA ALA A 47 5.23 -11.90 10.96
C ALA A 47 5.32 -12.04 9.44
N CYS A 48 5.74 -10.97 8.76
CA CYS A 48 5.91 -10.96 7.31
C CYS A 48 6.83 -12.10 6.87
N GLY A 49 6.33 -13.06 6.08
CA GLY A 49 7.13 -14.21 5.63
C GLY A 49 8.35 -13.84 4.76
N PHE A 50 8.47 -12.59 4.33
CA PHE A 50 9.60 -12.08 3.56
C PHE A 50 10.71 -11.46 4.44
N CYS A 51 10.36 -10.71 5.50
CA CYS A 51 11.36 -10.06 6.36
C CYS A 51 11.25 -10.35 7.87
N GLY A 52 10.32 -11.22 8.27
CA GLY A 52 10.16 -11.72 9.65
C GLY A 52 9.64 -10.70 10.66
N LYS A 53 9.29 -9.48 10.24
CA LYS A 53 8.82 -8.40 11.12
C LYS A 53 7.31 -8.46 11.36
N SER A 54 6.89 -8.09 12.56
CA SER A 54 5.47 -7.91 12.89
C SER A 54 4.86 -6.73 12.11
N PRO A 55 3.52 -6.68 11.97
CA PRO A 55 2.83 -5.58 11.27
C PRO A 55 3.19 -4.18 11.77
N ASP A 56 3.40 -4.04 13.09
CA ASP A 56 3.73 -2.77 13.75
C ASP A 56 5.21 -2.37 13.58
N GLU A 57 6.09 -3.34 13.32
CA GLU A 57 7.53 -3.14 13.11
C GLU A 57 7.90 -2.97 11.62
N PHE A 58 6.91 -3.05 10.73
CA PHE A 58 7.12 -3.02 9.29
C PHE A 58 7.67 -1.69 8.78
N GLU A 59 7.47 -0.60 9.53
CA GLU A 59 7.97 0.74 9.20
C GLU A 59 9.51 0.80 9.05
N ASN A 60 10.23 -0.22 9.56
CA ASN A 60 11.70 -0.32 9.52
C ASN A 60 12.19 -1.62 8.85
N CYS A 61 11.46 -2.20 7.90
CA CYS A 61 11.93 -3.36 7.13
C CYS A 61 13.07 -2.90 6.17
N SER A 62 14.31 -2.87 6.67
CA SER A 62 15.51 -2.60 5.88
C SER A 62 15.98 -3.87 5.18
N GLU A 63 15.93 -3.90 3.86
CA GLU A 63 16.45 -4.99 3.04
C GLU A 63 17.97 -5.15 3.25
N PRO A 64 18.52 -6.35 3.55
CA PRO A 64 19.89 -6.62 3.16
C PRO A 64 19.91 -6.74 1.63
N SER A 65 20.71 -5.86 1.01
CA SER A 65 20.92 -5.78 -0.44
C SER A 65 21.21 -7.17 -1.03
N HIS A 66 20.26 -7.74 -1.76
CA HIS A 66 20.49 -8.95 -2.52
C HIS A 66 21.17 -8.59 -3.85
N LYS A 67 22.33 -9.21 -4.07
CA LYS A 67 23.09 -9.22 -5.32
C LYS A 67 22.52 -10.26 -6.29
#